data_AF-A0A9E5N2B9-F1
#
_entry.id   AF-A0A9E5N2B9-F1
#
_cell.length_a   1.000
_cell.length_b   1.000
_cell.length_c   1.000
_cell.angle_alpha   90.00
_cell.angle_beta   90.00
_cell.angle_gamma   90.00
#
_symmetry.space_group_name_H-M   'P 1'
#
loop_
_entity.id
_entity.type
_entity.pdbx_description
1 polymer ?
#
loop_
_entity_poly.entity_id
_entity_poly.type
_entity_poly.pdbx_seq_one_letter_code
_entity_poly.pdbx_strand_id
1 'polypeptide(L)'
;MSPALIALRAIVLREALRFVQQRGRFIAALVRPLVWLVVFAAGFRAALGLSIIPPYQTYTTYEVYIVPGLCGMIILFNGMQSSLSLVYDREMGSMRLLL
;
A
#
# COMPACT_ATOMS: atom_id res chain seq x y z
N MET A 1 22.29 23.40 1.79
CA MET A 1 21.07 22.60 1.50
C MET A 1 19.93 23.18 2.33
N SER A 2 18.73 23.33 1.78
CA SER A 2 17.62 24.00 2.50
C SER A 2 17.30 23.27 3.82
N PRO A 3 17.14 23.98 4.95
CA PRO A 3 16.85 23.36 6.25
C PRO A 3 15.57 22.51 6.24
N ALA A 4 14.60 22.87 5.40
CA ALA A 4 13.38 22.08 5.20
C ALA A 4 13.66 20.67 4.63
N LEU A 5 14.64 20.54 3.73
CA LEU A 5 15.03 19.23 3.16
C LEU A 5 15.72 18.33 4.19
N ILE A 6 16.47 18.92 5.13
CA ILE A 6 17.13 18.18 6.21
C ILE A 6 16.07 17.66 7.20
N ALA A 7 15.12 18.51 7.59
CA ALA A 7 14.01 18.12 8.46
C ALA A 7 13.13 17.04 7.81
N LEU A 8 12.77 17.21 6.53
CA LEU A 8 12.03 16.22 5.76
C LEU A 8 12.75 14.86 5.76
N ARG A 9 14.04 14.85 5.42
CA ARG A 9 14.84 13.62 5.36
C ARG A 9 14.93 12.94 6.73
N ALA A 10 15.12 13.71 7.81
CA ALA A 10 15.19 13.17 9.15
C ALA A 10 13.87 12.49 9.59
N ILE A 11 12.74 13.13 9.31
CA ILE A 11 11.41 12.58 9.60
C ILE A 11 11.16 11.31 8.80
N VAL A 12 11.42 11.33 7.49
CA VAL A 12 11.25 10.15 6.62
C VAL A 12 12.12 8.97 7.07
N LEU A 13 13.38 9.23 7.43
CA LEU A 13 14.29 8.17 7.89
C LEU A 13 13.83 7.56 9.22
N ARG A 14 13.33 8.40 10.14
CA ARG A 14 12.78 7.94 11.43
C ARG A 14 11.53 7.09 11.23
N GLU A 15 10.61 7.53 10.38
CA GLU A 15 9.38 6.80 10.08
C GLU A 15 9.71 5.44 9.42
N ALA A 16 10.65 5.44 8.46
CA ALA A 16 11.11 4.22 7.80
C ALA A 16 11.75 3.23 8.79
N LEU A 17 12.61 3.70 9.70
CA LEU A 17 13.21 2.85 10.74
C LEU A 17 12.16 2.27 11.71
N ARG A 18 11.18 3.08 12.13
CA ARG A 18 10.04 2.63 12.95
C ARG A 18 9.24 1.55 12.23
N PHE A 19 9.01 1.71 10.93
CA PHE A 19 8.31 0.74 10.09
C PHE A 19 9.08 -0.59 9.98
N VAL A 20 10.40 -0.53 9.79
CA VAL A 20 11.29 -1.72 9.69
C VAL A 20 11.39 -2.47 11.01
N GLN A 21 11.40 -1.77 12.15
CA GLN A 21 11.41 -2.41 13.47
C GLN A 21 10.09 -3.11 13.79
N GLN A 22 8.96 -2.65 13.25
CA GLN A 22 7.65 -3.29 13.39
C GLN A 22 7.44 -4.38 12.35
N ARG A 23 8.35 -5.36 12.32
CA ARG A 23 8.37 -6.48 11.35
C ARG A 23 7.03 -7.22 11.26
N GLY A 24 6.31 -7.35 12.37
CA GLY A 24 4.97 -7.96 12.39
C GLY A 24 3.93 -7.18 11.57
N ARG A 25 3.96 -5.84 11.62
CA ARG A 25 3.09 -4.98 10.79
C ARG A 25 3.52 -4.99 9.34
N PHE A 26 4.82 -4.98 9.06
CA PHE A 26 5.36 -5.08 7.71
C PHE A 26 4.91 -6.37 7.00
N ILE A 27 5.07 -7.51 7.68
CA ILE A 27 4.62 -8.81 7.13
C ILE A 27 3.10 -8.84 6.98
N ALA A 28 2.34 -8.39 8.00
CA ALA A 28 0.88 -8.36 7.91
C ALA A 28 0.35 -7.43 6.80
N ALA A 29 1.05 -6.32 6.52
CA ALA A 29 0.75 -5.38 5.45
C ALA A 29 1.06 -5.94 4.05
N LEU A 30 1.99 -6.90 3.94
CA LEU A 30 2.32 -7.59 2.67
C LEU A 30 1.44 -8.81 2.42
N VAL A 31 1.13 -9.58 3.47
CA VAL A 31 0.35 -10.82 3.40
C VAL A 31 -1.07 -10.56 2.91
N ARG A 32 -1.76 -9.56 3.45
CA ARG A 32 -3.14 -9.23 3.06
C ARG A 32 -3.27 -8.95 1.55
N PRO A 33 -2.44 -8.07 0.97
CA PRO A 33 -2.43 -7.84 -0.47
C PRO A 33 -2.08 -9.06 -1.32
N LEU A 34 -1.08 -9.84 -0.91
CA LEU A 34 -0.68 -11.04 -1.66
C LEU A 34 -1.79 -12.10 -1.66
N VAL A 35 -2.43 -12.32 -0.51
CA VAL A 35 -3.58 -13.23 -0.42
C VAL A 35 -4.73 -12.74 -1.31
N TRP A 36 -5.04 -11.44 -1.27
CA TRP A 36 -6.05 -10.86 -2.17
C TRP A 36 -5.66 -10.97 -3.64
N LEU A 37 -4.39 -10.79 -4.00
CA LEU A 37 -3.89 -10.96 -5.37
C LEU A 37 -4.14 -12.40 -5.84
N VAL A 38 -3.78 -13.40 -5.04
CA VAL A 38 -3.98 -14.81 -5.37
C VAL A 38 -5.47 -15.15 -5.48
N VAL A 39 -6.29 -14.71 -4.52
CA VAL A 39 -7.74 -14.98 -4.50
C VAL A 39 -8.44 -14.32 -5.69
N PHE A 40 -8.15 -13.05 -5.97
CA PHE A 40 -8.75 -12.35 -7.09
C PHE A 40 -8.21 -12.83 -8.43
N ALA A 41 -6.90 -13.11 -8.55
CA ALA A 41 -6.32 -13.63 -9.78
C ALA A 41 -6.88 -15.02 -10.12
N ALA A 42 -6.99 -15.93 -9.13
CA ALA A 42 -7.58 -17.25 -9.33
C ALA A 42 -9.10 -17.19 -9.58
N GLY A 43 -9.83 -16.38 -8.79
CA GLY A 43 -11.29 -16.26 -8.88
C GLY A 43 -11.77 -15.59 -10.17
N PHE A 44 -11.12 -14.51 -10.61
CA PHE A 44 -11.49 -13.82 -11.85
C PHE A 44 -10.99 -14.52 -13.11
N ARG A 45 -9.87 -15.23 -13.06
CA ARG A 45 -9.45 -16.10 -14.17
C ARG A 45 -10.48 -17.20 -14.45
N ALA A 46 -11.21 -17.66 -13.44
CA ALA A 46 -12.32 -18.61 -13.58
C ALA A 46 -13.63 -17.96 -14.07
N ALA A 47 -13.89 -16.68 -13.74
CA ALA A 47 -15.14 -15.99 -14.04
C ALA A 47 -15.15 -15.15 -15.33
N LEU A 48 -14.02 -14.51 -15.69
CA LEU A 48 -13.89 -13.61 -16.86
C LEU A 48 -13.12 -14.26 -18.01
N GLY A 49 -13.28 -15.57 -18.19
CA GLY A 49 -12.59 -16.35 -19.22
C GLY A 49 -12.46 -15.58 -20.55
N LEU A 50 -11.22 -15.23 -20.88
CA LEU A 50 -10.74 -14.78 -22.18
C LEU A 50 -11.63 -13.74 -22.88
N SER A 51 -11.76 -12.55 -22.30
CA SER A 51 -12.45 -11.46 -22.96
C SER A 51 -11.57 -10.81 -24.04
N ILE A 52 -11.77 -11.27 -25.29
CA ILE A 52 -11.33 -10.55 -26.49
C ILE A 52 -12.14 -9.25 -26.53
N ILE A 53 -11.56 -8.15 -26.04
CA ILE A 53 -12.19 -6.82 -26.02
C ILE A 53 -11.32 -5.86 -26.87
N PRO A 54 -11.89 -5.21 -27.91
CA PRO A 54 -11.19 -4.16 -28.64
C PRO A 54 -10.75 -3.04 -27.67
N PRO A 55 -9.52 -2.50 -27.75
CA PRO A 55 -8.58 -2.44 -28.89
C PRO A 55 -7.46 -3.49 -28.88
N TYR A 56 -7.48 -4.48 -27.98
CA TYR A 56 -6.39 -5.45 -27.85
C TYR A 56 -6.53 -6.58 -28.87
N GLN A 57 -5.55 -6.71 -29.76
CA GLN A 57 -5.50 -7.74 -30.82
C GLN A 57 -5.06 -9.12 -30.31
N THR A 58 -4.42 -9.17 -29.13
CA THR A 58 -3.84 -10.37 -28.54
C THR A 58 -4.54 -10.72 -27.22
N TYR A 59 -4.53 -11.99 -26.83
CA TYR A 59 -4.97 -12.46 -25.51
C TYR A 59 -4.17 -11.77 -24.39
N THR A 60 -4.65 -10.63 -23.91
CA THR A 60 -4.12 -10.02 -22.69
C THR A 60 -4.69 -10.76 -21.50
N THR A 61 -3.81 -11.38 -20.71
CA THR A 61 -4.21 -12.04 -19.48
C THR A 61 -4.80 -11.03 -18.51
N TYR A 62 -5.87 -11.41 -17.81
CA TYR A 62 -6.52 -10.58 -16.78
C TYR A 62 -5.53 -10.05 -15.72
N GLU A 63 -4.43 -10.77 -15.53
CA GLU A 63 -3.28 -10.40 -14.69
C GLU A 63 -2.73 -8.99 -14.97
N VAL A 64 -2.75 -8.53 -16.22
CA VAL A 64 -2.25 -7.19 -16.60
C VAL A 64 -3.11 -6.07 -16.02
N TYR A 65 -4.41 -6.29 -15.86
CA TYR A 65 -5.34 -5.27 -15.32
C TYR A 65 -5.43 -5.28 -13.80
N ILE A 66 -5.38 -6.46 -13.20
CA ILE A 66 -5.50 -6.59 -11.75
C ILE A 66 -4.27 -6.06 -11.01
N VAL A 67 -3.06 -6.23 -11.55
CA VAL A 67 -1.81 -5.77 -10.92
C VAL A 67 -1.83 -4.27 -10.60
N PRO A 68 -2.04 -3.35 -11.57
CA PRO A 68 -2.05 -1.92 -11.26
C PRO A 68 -3.24 -1.51 -10.37
N GLY A 69 -4.41 -2.15 -10.53
CA GLY A 69 -5.59 -1.88 -9.68
C GLY A 69 -5.35 -2.27 -8.22
N LEU A 70 -4.77 -3.45 -7.99
CA LEU A 70 -4.43 -3.93 -6.66
C LEU A 70 -3.32 -3.06 -6.04
N CYS A 71 -2.29 -2.69 -6.80
CA CYS A 71 -1.28 -1.73 -6.34
C CYS A 71 -1.91 -0.42 -5.85
N GLY A 72 -2.87 0.13 -6.60
CA GLY A 72 -3.61 1.32 -6.19
C GLY A 72 -4.38 1.12 -4.89
N MET A 73 -5.10 0.00 -4.76
CA MET A 73 -5.83 -0.34 -3.54
C MET A 73 -4.90 -0.48 -2.32
N ILE A 74 -3.75 -1.14 -2.47
CA ILE A 74 -2.77 -1.32 -1.39
C ILE A 74 -2.28 0.03 -0.88
N ILE A 75 -1.94 0.95 -1.79
CA ILE A 75 -1.45 2.28 -1.45
C ILE A 75 -2.55 3.07 -0.73
N LEU A 76 -3.78 3.04 -1.23
CA LEU A 76 -4.93 3.72 -0.60
C LEU A 76 -5.17 3.23 0.83
N PHE A 77 -5.26 1.91 1.02
CA PHE A 77 -5.54 1.33 2.33
C PHE A 77 -4.37 1.49 3.31
N ASN A 78 -3.12 1.39 2.85
CA ASN A 78 -1.96 1.68 3.69
C ASN A 78 -1.89 3.17 4.06
N GLY A 79 -2.16 4.06 3.11
CA GLY A 79 -2.21 5.50 3.35
C GLY A 79 -3.29 5.87 4.36
N MET A 80 -4.48 5.27 4.25
CA MET A 80 -5.56 5.49 5.21
C MET A 80 -5.18 5.03 6.63
N GLN A 81 -4.61 3.84 6.78
CA GLN A 81 -4.17 3.34 8.10
C GLN A 81 -3.01 4.18 8.69
N SER A 82 -2.08 4.64 7.85
CA SER A 82 -0.99 5.51 8.26
C SER A 82 -1.49 6.87 8.73
N SER A 83 -2.45 7.47 8.01
CA SER A 83 -3.07 8.74 8.39
C SER A 83 -3.83 8.62 9.72
N LEU A 84 -4.58 7.53 9.90
CA LEU A 84 -5.29 7.28 11.15
C LEU A 84 -4.31 7.15 12.33
N SER A 85 -3.21 6.42 12.14
CA SER A 85 -2.16 6.31 13.16
C SER A 85 -1.51 7.64 13.51
N LEU A 86 -1.42 8.57 12.56
CA LEU A 86 -0.85 9.90 12.78
C LEU A 86 -1.80 10.79 13.61
N VAL A 87 -3.11 10.70 13.35
CA VAL A 87 -4.14 11.34 14.19
C VAL A 87 -4.10 10.77 15.61
N TYR A 88 -4.03 9.45 15.76
CA TYR A 88 -3.89 8.80 17.08
C TYR A 88 -2.63 9.22 17.82
N ASP A 89 -1.47 9.29 17.13
CA ASP A 89 -0.21 9.76 17.73
C ASP A 89 -0.30 11.23 18.17
N ARG A 90 -1.16 12.06 17.54
CA ARG A 90 -1.43 13.45 17.95
C ARG A 90 -2.39 13.58 19.12
N GLU A 91 -3.43 12.75 19.20
CA GLU A 91 -4.46 12.87 20.26
C GLU A 91 -4.00 12.22 21.59
N MET A 92 -3.32 11.08 21.52
CA MET A 92 -2.98 10.25 22.68
C MET A 92 -1.46 10.05 22.88
N GLY A 93 -0.63 10.42 21.90
CA GLY A 93 0.80 10.11 21.86
C GLY A 93 1.74 11.27 22.18
N SER A 94 3.04 10.99 22.20
CA SER A 94 4.10 11.97 22.56
C SER A 94 4.15 13.23 21.69
N MET A 95 3.53 13.25 20.50
CA MET A 95 3.41 14.46 19.68
C MET A 95 2.56 15.53 20.35
N ARG A 96 1.62 15.16 21.22
CA ARG A 96 0.88 16.11 22.06
C ARG A 96 1.77 16.87 23.04
N LEU A 97 2.92 16.31 23.44
CA LEU A 97 3.87 16.98 24.35
C LEU A 97 4.79 17.98 23.64
N LEU A 98 4.86 17.93 22.30
CA LEU A 98 5.70 18.79 21.47
C LEU A 98 4.93 19.97 20.85
N LEU A 99 3.58 19.96 20.93
CA LEU A 99 2.68 21.05 20.56
C LEU A 99 2.15 21.73 21.81
#